data_AF-A0A2S0KRF6-F1
#
_entry.id   AF-A0A2S0KRF6-F1
#
_cell.length_a   1.000
_cell.length_b   1.000
_cell.length_c   1.000
_cell.angle_alpha   90.00
_cell.angle_beta   90.00
_cell.angle_gamma   90.00
#
_symmetry.space_group_name_H-M   'P 1'
#
loop_
_entity.id
_entity.type
_entity.pdbx_description
1 polymer ?
#
loop_
_entity_poly.entity_id
_entity_poly.type
_entity_poly.pdbx_seq_one_letter_code
_entity_poly.pdbx_strand_id
1 'polypeptide(L)'
;MKVIGILGIAAAILAAGAAEVQVSDLTGNAKVSKFKIYGKNRVVNAGFPITALPADLAGETFVSVPRGAAGQPGAAYSVSVDRPARIYLLVQNRGTPAVPEGWTRLPATVCWGDNFTDSVYLKQLDAPGKVEVPAHDGRQGGNFGIPNALVITDSDRDALASPATESRMLPKNRMRVVGGNFVFGEFPAFLKDLPLISVPRGASNRPGAGYSFVLKKPAKLYLLVQDRGTPAIPEGWRKEEGKTVWSAGSARFTDSIYSKQFPAGTVEIPAHDGKQGNSFGVPNAVVIRYQ
;
A
#
# COMPACT_ATOMS: atom_id res chain seq x y z
N MET A 1 -47.37 1.17 -49.66
CA MET A 1 -46.91 0.94 -48.27
C MET A 1 -45.50 1.50 -48.14
N LYS A 2 -45.32 2.63 -47.45
CA LYS A 2 -44.01 3.24 -47.19
C LYS A 2 -43.58 2.85 -45.78
N VAL A 3 -42.44 2.16 -45.69
CA VAL A 3 -41.84 1.68 -44.45
C VAL A 3 -41.30 2.89 -43.66
N ILE A 4 -41.76 3.03 -42.41
CA ILE A 4 -41.28 4.02 -41.45
C ILE A 4 -40.01 3.44 -40.81
N GLY A 5 -38.85 4.01 -41.13
CA GLY A 5 -37.59 3.68 -40.47
C GLY A 5 -37.49 4.39 -39.12
N ILE A 6 -37.44 3.60 -38.04
CA ILE A 6 -37.19 4.09 -36.68
C ILE A 6 -35.69 4.43 -36.57
N LEU A 7 -35.37 5.70 -36.40
CA LEU A 7 -34.04 6.17 -36.03
C LEU A 7 -33.78 5.79 -34.56
N GLY A 8 -32.92 4.80 -34.34
CA GLY A 8 -32.39 4.49 -33.01
C GLY A 8 -31.33 5.53 -32.61
N ILE A 9 -31.65 6.35 -31.61
CA ILE A 9 -30.67 7.23 -30.97
C ILE A 9 -29.79 6.35 -30.06
N ALA A 10 -28.58 6.06 -30.50
CA ALA A 10 -27.55 5.49 -29.64
C ALA A 10 -27.07 6.56 -28.66
N ALA A 11 -27.53 6.47 -27.40
CA ALA A 11 -26.99 7.26 -26.31
C ALA A 11 -25.55 6.80 -26.03
N ALA A 12 -24.57 7.58 -26.46
CA ALA A 12 -23.19 7.42 -26.03
C ALA A 12 -23.09 7.85 -24.56
N ILE A 13 -23.02 6.89 -23.65
CA ILE A 13 -22.66 7.14 -22.25
C ILE A 13 -21.17 7.52 -22.24
N LEU A 14 -20.89 8.82 -22.25
CA LEU A 14 -19.59 9.34 -21.86
C LEU A 14 -19.44 9.09 -20.36
N ALA A 15 -18.66 8.06 -20.00
CA ALA A 15 -18.17 7.91 -18.64
C ALA A 15 -17.26 9.11 -18.34
N ALA A 16 -17.83 10.14 -17.71
CA ALA A 16 -17.04 11.22 -17.13
C ALA A 16 -16.13 10.58 -16.07
N GLY A 17 -14.83 10.53 -16.33
CA GLY A 17 -13.86 10.19 -15.30
C GLY A 17 -14.04 11.19 -14.16
N ALA A 18 -14.24 10.71 -12.93
CA ALA A 18 -14.35 11.57 -11.77
C ALA A 18 -13.14 12.51 -11.74
N ALA A 19 -13.38 13.82 -11.69
CA ALA A 19 -12.30 14.80 -11.64
C ALA A 19 -11.44 14.54 -10.39
N GLU A 20 -10.13 14.74 -10.48
CA GLU A 20 -9.25 14.62 -9.30
C GLU A 20 -9.55 15.73 -8.28
N VAL A 21 -9.55 15.42 -6.99
CA VAL A 21 -9.69 16.41 -5.89
C VAL A 21 -8.56 17.44 -6.00
N GLN A 22 -8.91 18.72 -6.06
CA GLN A 22 -7.92 19.79 -6.17
C GLN A 22 -7.45 20.21 -4.77
N VAL A 23 -6.15 20.51 -4.67
CA VAL A 23 -5.51 20.93 -3.41
C VAL A 23 -4.94 22.34 -3.57
N SER A 24 -5.29 23.23 -2.65
CA SER A 24 -4.85 24.64 -2.62
C SER A 24 -4.38 25.07 -1.23
N ASP A 25 -4.02 26.36 -1.08
CA ASP A 25 -3.68 27.02 0.20
C ASP A 25 -2.64 26.28 1.04
N LEU A 26 -1.64 25.73 0.35
CA LEU A 26 -0.55 24.97 0.93
C LEU A 26 0.31 25.85 1.84
N THR A 27 0.42 25.48 3.12
CA THR A 27 1.37 26.11 4.06
C THR A 27 2.59 25.21 4.31
N GLY A 28 3.58 25.69 5.07
CA GLY A 28 4.74 24.88 5.47
C GLY A 28 5.64 24.41 4.31
N ASN A 29 5.63 25.12 3.18
CA ASN A 29 6.30 24.71 1.93
C ASN A 29 5.84 23.35 1.39
N ALA A 30 4.58 22.97 1.63
CA ALA A 30 4.02 21.74 1.13
C ALA A 30 4.05 21.68 -0.41
N LYS A 31 4.20 20.46 -0.94
CA LYS A 31 4.19 20.18 -2.37
C LYS A 31 3.23 19.04 -2.68
N VAL A 32 2.47 19.22 -3.75
CA VAL A 32 1.59 18.19 -4.32
C VAL A 32 2.38 17.36 -5.33
N SER A 33 2.16 16.06 -5.32
CA SER A 33 2.77 15.09 -6.22
C SER A 33 1.89 13.83 -6.30
N LYS A 34 2.37 12.78 -6.97
CA LYS A 34 1.68 11.49 -7.04
C LYS A 34 2.26 10.49 -6.03
N PHE A 35 1.39 9.76 -5.34
CA PHE A 35 1.80 8.70 -4.42
C PHE A 35 2.18 7.45 -5.20
N LYS A 36 3.47 7.15 -5.28
CA LYS A 36 3.97 6.04 -6.11
C LYS A 36 5.20 5.39 -5.52
N ILE A 37 5.36 4.09 -5.78
CA ILE A 37 6.57 3.34 -5.44
C ILE A 37 7.78 4.00 -6.12
N TYR A 38 8.85 4.14 -5.35
CA TYR A 38 10.09 4.87 -5.63
C TYR A 38 9.95 6.37 -5.93
N GLY A 39 8.77 6.95 -5.67
CA GLY A 39 8.64 8.39 -5.52
C GLY A 39 9.52 8.87 -4.37
N LYS A 40 10.49 9.75 -4.65
CA LYS A 40 11.40 10.34 -3.66
C LYS A 40 10.77 11.53 -2.93
N ASN A 41 9.49 11.41 -2.60
CA ASN A 41 8.64 12.51 -2.17
C ASN A 41 8.08 12.34 -0.76
N ARG A 42 8.46 11.31 0.01
CA ARG A 42 7.94 11.13 1.39
C ARG A 42 8.11 12.38 2.26
N VAL A 43 9.19 13.12 2.01
CA VAL A 43 9.35 14.53 2.36
C VAL A 43 9.88 15.25 1.12
N VAL A 44 9.64 16.54 1.04
CA VAL A 44 10.17 17.38 -0.03
C VAL A 44 11.70 17.48 0.09
N ASN A 45 12.41 17.37 -1.03
CA ASN A 45 13.86 17.61 -1.17
C ASN A 45 14.82 16.72 -0.36
N ALA A 46 14.36 15.69 0.37
CA ALA A 46 15.28 14.81 1.13
C ALA A 46 15.53 13.44 0.48
N GLY A 47 14.95 13.17 -0.69
CA GLY A 47 15.26 11.98 -1.46
C GLY A 47 14.74 10.66 -0.87
N PHE A 48 13.80 10.69 0.09
CA PHE A 48 13.26 9.48 0.74
C PHE A 48 12.27 8.74 -0.17
N PRO A 49 12.64 7.59 -0.76
CA PRO A 49 11.78 6.85 -1.67
C PRO A 49 10.67 6.12 -0.90
N ILE A 50 9.44 6.18 -1.40
CA ILE A 50 8.38 5.24 -0.98
C ILE A 50 8.76 3.85 -1.50
N THR A 51 8.95 2.87 -0.63
CA THR A 51 9.35 1.51 -1.01
C THR A 51 8.18 0.54 -0.99
N ALA A 52 7.13 0.85 -0.24
CA ALA A 52 5.85 0.15 -0.28
C ALA A 52 4.70 1.09 0.11
N LEU A 53 3.51 0.91 -0.45
CA LEU A 53 2.31 1.71 -0.16
C LEU A 53 1.03 0.86 -0.22
N PRO A 54 -0.06 1.26 0.44
CA PRO A 54 -1.35 0.58 0.30
C PRO A 54 -1.79 0.54 -1.16
N ALA A 55 -2.12 -0.65 -1.68
CA ALA A 55 -2.32 -0.87 -3.11
C ALA A 55 -3.40 0.06 -3.71
N ASP A 56 -4.48 0.30 -2.95
CA ASP A 56 -5.60 1.12 -3.39
C ASP A 56 -5.33 2.64 -3.35
N LEU A 57 -4.19 3.06 -2.78
CA LEU A 57 -3.71 4.45 -2.78
C LEU A 57 -2.66 4.74 -3.87
N ALA A 58 -2.30 3.75 -4.67
CA ALA A 58 -1.29 3.93 -5.73
C ALA A 58 -1.79 4.91 -6.81
N GLY A 59 -1.05 6.00 -6.99
CA GLY A 59 -1.32 7.04 -7.99
C GLY A 59 -2.20 8.19 -7.49
N GLU A 60 -2.63 8.16 -6.23
CA GLU A 60 -3.46 9.22 -5.64
C GLU A 60 -2.65 10.50 -5.35
N THR A 61 -3.36 11.58 -5.05
CA THR A 61 -2.77 12.87 -4.70
C THR A 61 -1.96 12.75 -3.42
N PHE A 62 -0.69 13.17 -3.46
CA PHE A 62 0.22 13.11 -2.33
C PHE A 62 0.74 14.49 -1.95
N VAL A 63 0.60 14.84 -0.68
CA VAL A 63 1.11 16.09 -0.12
C VAL A 63 2.17 15.78 0.94
N SER A 64 3.33 16.40 0.80
CA SER A 64 4.38 16.36 1.81
C SER A 64 5.06 17.72 1.95
N VAL A 65 5.79 17.90 3.04
CA VAL A 65 6.57 19.12 3.36
C VAL A 65 8.06 18.76 3.50
N PRO A 66 8.97 19.76 3.49
CA PRO A 66 10.39 19.52 3.77
C PRO A 66 10.60 18.91 5.16
N ARG A 67 11.63 18.06 5.32
CA ARG A 67 11.92 17.40 6.61
C ARG A 67 12.15 18.39 7.76
N GLY A 68 12.81 19.51 7.52
CA GLY A 68 13.32 20.39 8.57
C GLY A 68 14.48 19.76 9.35
N ALA A 69 14.80 20.32 10.51
CA ALA A 69 15.91 19.84 11.35
C ALA A 69 15.56 18.55 12.10
N ALA A 70 16.49 17.59 12.18
CA ALA A 70 16.27 16.30 12.83
C ALA A 70 15.99 16.40 14.34
N GLY A 71 16.56 17.42 15.00
CA GLY A 71 16.37 17.71 16.42
C GLY A 71 15.10 18.49 16.75
N GLN A 72 14.26 18.78 15.75
CA GLN A 72 12.98 19.48 15.92
C GLN A 72 11.82 18.59 15.48
N PRO A 73 10.62 18.76 16.08
CA PRO A 73 9.40 18.13 15.59
C PRO A 73 9.22 18.31 14.08
N GLY A 74 8.65 17.30 13.41
CA GLY A 74 8.26 17.43 12.01
C GLY A 74 7.25 18.57 11.86
N ALA A 75 7.46 19.47 10.90
CA ALA A 75 6.65 20.67 10.76
C ALA A 75 5.15 20.39 10.59
N ALA A 76 4.32 21.17 11.27
CA ALA A 76 2.89 21.27 10.99
C ALA A 76 2.66 22.06 9.69
N TYR A 77 1.52 21.81 9.04
CA TYR A 77 1.07 22.55 7.86
C TYR A 77 -0.41 22.34 7.65
N SER A 78 -0.95 22.95 6.61
CA SER A 78 -2.35 22.81 6.22
C SER A 78 -2.50 22.82 4.71
N VAL A 79 -3.61 22.26 4.25
CA VAL A 79 -4.05 22.31 2.85
C VAL A 79 -5.56 22.52 2.78
N SER A 80 -6.06 23.10 1.70
CA SER A 80 -7.49 23.12 1.37
C SER A 80 -7.81 22.09 0.30
N VAL A 81 -8.99 21.46 0.38
CA VAL A 81 -9.57 20.64 -0.69
C VAL A 81 -10.83 21.29 -1.24
N ASP A 82 -11.05 21.14 -2.55
CA ASP A 82 -12.14 21.80 -3.29
C ASP A 82 -13.50 21.11 -3.19
N ARG A 83 -13.57 19.92 -2.58
CA ARG A 83 -14.78 19.09 -2.50
C ARG A 83 -14.68 18.05 -1.36
N PRO A 84 -15.76 17.29 -1.08
CA PRO A 84 -15.70 16.19 -0.13
C PRO A 84 -14.58 15.20 -0.49
N ALA A 85 -13.83 14.74 0.51
CA ALA A 85 -12.62 13.97 0.30
C ALA A 85 -12.34 13.02 1.46
N ARG A 86 -11.62 11.93 1.15
CA ARG A 86 -10.95 11.11 2.16
C ARG A 86 -9.50 11.54 2.26
N ILE A 87 -9.10 11.86 3.48
CA ILE A 87 -7.76 12.32 3.81
C ILE A 87 -7.06 11.23 4.60
N TYR A 88 -5.94 10.74 4.09
CA TYR A 88 -5.12 9.73 4.74
C TYR A 88 -3.85 10.39 5.30
N LEU A 89 -3.71 10.42 6.61
CA LEU A 89 -2.54 10.93 7.31
C LEU A 89 -1.50 9.82 7.49
N LEU A 90 -0.30 10.04 6.98
CA LEU A 90 0.86 9.16 7.13
C LEU A 90 1.71 9.65 8.29
N VAL A 91 1.72 8.90 9.39
CA VAL A 91 2.44 9.24 10.63
C VAL A 91 3.60 8.26 10.81
N GLN A 92 4.83 8.76 10.84
CA GLN A 92 6.00 7.91 11.04
C GLN A 92 5.91 7.18 12.38
N ASN A 93 6.19 5.87 12.36
CA ASN A 93 6.32 5.03 13.55
C ASN A 93 7.65 5.30 14.27
N ARG A 94 7.79 6.47 14.89
CA ARG A 94 8.94 6.87 15.71
C ARG A 94 8.47 7.51 17.01
N GLY A 95 8.95 7.00 18.14
CA GLY A 95 8.47 7.44 19.45
C GLY A 95 6.97 7.18 19.60
N THR A 96 6.28 8.09 20.29
CA THR A 96 4.83 8.01 20.53
C THR A 96 4.18 9.31 20.05
N PRO A 97 4.06 9.53 18.72
CA PRO A 97 3.53 10.78 18.21
C PRO A 97 2.06 10.96 18.58
N ALA A 98 1.67 12.18 18.93
CA ALA A 98 0.28 12.53 19.14
C ALA A 98 -0.46 12.52 17.80
N VAL A 99 -1.61 11.82 17.76
CA VAL A 99 -2.54 11.87 16.63
C VAL A 99 -3.78 12.61 17.10
N PRO A 100 -4.20 13.70 16.40
CA PRO A 100 -5.36 14.49 16.82
C PRO A 100 -6.64 13.65 16.84
N GLU A 101 -7.62 14.14 17.60
CA GLU A 101 -8.96 13.58 17.60
C GLU A 101 -9.60 13.64 16.19
N GLY A 102 -10.47 12.67 15.90
CA GLY A 102 -11.16 12.57 14.60
C GLY A 102 -10.39 11.85 13.49
N TRP A 103 -9.22 11.28 13.80
CA TRP A 103 -8.46 10.42 12.88
C TRP A 103 -8.60 8.95 13.26
N THR A 104 -9.09 8.13 12.34
CA THR A 104 -9.28 6.69 12.55
C THR A 104 -8.09 5.91 12.01
N ARG A 105 -7.42 5.13 12.86
CA ARG A 105 -6.31 4.28 12.42
C ARG A 105 -6.81 3.16 11.50
N LEU A 106 -6.14 2.99 10.36
CA LEU A 106 -6.45 1.96 9.38
C LEU A 106 -5.45 0.78 9.47
N PRO A 107 -5.81 -0.41 8.98
CA PRO A 107 -4.90 -1.56 8.92
C PRO A 107 -3.88 -1.43 7.78
N ALA A 108 -3.36 -0.24 7.52
CA ALA A 108 -2.48 0.06 6.39
C ALA A 108 -1.10 0.55 6.86
N THR A 109 -0.09 0.34 6.02
CA THR A 109 1.29 0.74 6.31
C THR A 109 1.94 1.27 5.05
N VAL A 110 2.73 2.34 5.20
CA VAL A 110 3.61 2.85 4.15
C VAL A 110 5.05 2.58 4.57
N CYS A 111 5.87 2.07 3.66
CA CYS A 111 7.29 1.87 3.88
C CYS A 111 8.08 2.87 3.02
N TRP A 112 9.16 3.41 3.58
CA TRP A 112 10.00 4.37 2.87
C TRP A 112 11.45 4.36 3.35
N GLY A 113 12.35 4.85 2.50
CA GLY A 113 13.79 4.85 2.76
C GLY A 113 14.30 3.45 3.15
N ASP A 114 15.23 3.42 4.10
CA ASP A 114 15.80 2.19 4.64
C ASP A 114 14.92 1.62 5.76
N ASN A 115 13.75 1.11 5.37
CA ASN A 115 12.84 0.35 6.24
C ASN A 115 12.11 1.18 7.31
N PHE A 116 11.95 2.49 7.10
CA PHE A 116 11.04 3.27 7.93
C PHE A 116 9.60 2.97 7.55
N THR A 117 8.71 3.10 8.53
CA THR A 117 7.28 2.83 8.34
C THR A 117 6.43 3.98 8.86
N ASP A 118 5.29 4.19 8.21
CA ASP A 118 4.22 5.05 8.70
C ASP A 118 2.99 4.19 9.04
N SER A 119 2.31 4.55 10.12
CA SER A 119 0.90 4.19 10.33
C SER A 119 0.00 5.12 9.51
N VAL A 120 -1.10 4.58 8.99
CA VAL A 120 -2.07 5.32 8.18
C VAL A 120 -3.33 5.58 8.99
N TYR A 121 -3.80 6.83 8.97
CA TYR A 121 -5.04 7.25 9.61
C TYR A 121 -5.95 7.91 8.59
N LEU A 122 -7.26 7.78 8.75
CA LEU A 122 -8.28 8.35 7.88
C LEU A 122 -9.08 9.43 8.60
N LYS A 123 -9.33 10.51 7.88
CA LYS A 123 -10.38 11.48 8.20
C LYS A 123 -11.19 11.75 6.94
N GLN A 124 -12.51 11.75 7.07
CA GLN A 124 -13.42 12.14 5.98
C GLN A 124 -13.81 13.61 6.12
N LEU A 125 -13.85 14.32 5.00
CA LEU A 125 -14.45 15.63 4.88
C LEU A 125 -15.69 15.51 4.00
N ASP A 126 -16.85 15.91 4.53
CA ASP A 126 -18.13 15.83 3.83
C ASP A 126 -18.42 17.08 2.96
N ALA A 127 -17.49 18.04 2.94
CA ALA A 127 -17.56 19.29 2.19
C ALA A 127 -16.15 19.79 1.86
N PRO A 128 -15.99 20.72 0.88
CA PRO A 128 -14.75 21.46 0.69
C PRO A 128 -14.28 22.06 2.02
N GLY A 129 -12.96 22.08 2.26
CA GLY A 129 -12.47 22.59 3.52
C GLY A 129 -10.98 22.46 3.75
N LYS A 130 -10.54 23.05 4.86
CA LYS A 130 -9.15 23.05 5.28
C LYS A 130 -8.84 21.83 6.14
N VAL A 131 -7.73 21.17 5.84
CA VAL A 131 -7.13 20.10 6.65
C VAL A 131 -5.94 20.67 7.38
N GLU A 132 -5.98 20.63 8.71
CA GLU A 132 -4.83 20.90 9.57
C GLU A 132 -4.03 19.61 9.78
N VAL A 133 -2.73 19.67 9.49
CA VAL A 133 -1.78 18.58 9.69
C VAL A 133 -0.88 18.92 10.88
N PRO A 134 -0.97 18.16 11.98
CA PRO A 134 -0.20 18.44 13.18
C PRO A 134 1.29 18.19 12.95
N ALA A 135 2.11 18.82 13.78
CA ALA A 135 3.53 18.50 13.88
C ALA A 135 3.73 17.04 14.31
N HIS A 136 4.83 16.42 13.85
CA HIS A 136 5.23 15.10 14.36
C HIS A 136 6.16 15.29 15.57
N ASP A 137 5.63 15.03 16.75
CA ASP A 137 6.31 15.20 18.05
C ASP A 137 6.95 13.90 18.58
N GLY A 138 6.76 12.78 17.89
CA GLY A 138 7.33 11.51 18.28
C GLY A 138 8.86 11.51 18.17
N ARG A 139 9.53 11.21 19.29
CA ARG A 139 10.99 11.23 19.40
C ARG A 139 11.55 9.87 19.80
N GLN A 140 12.68 9.50 19.21
CA GLN A 140 13.46 8.34 19.61
C GLN A 140 14.95 8.68 19.57
N GLY A 141 15.59 8.60 20.73
CA GLY A 141 16.96 9.11 20.92
C GLY A 141 17.04 10.61 20.63
N GLY A 142 18.08 11.03 19.91
CA GLY A 142 18.30 12.43 19.55
C GLY A 142 17.35 12.99 18.48
N ASN A 143 16.60 12.14 17.77
CA ASN A 143 15.88 12.53 16.55
C ASN A 143 14.36 12.44 16.70
N PHE A 144 13.67 13.48 16.22
CA PHE A 144 12.23 13.48 16.01
C PHE A 144 11.84 12.78 14.72
N GLY A 145 10.56 12.43 14.61
CA GLY A 145 9.97 11.93 13.38
C GLY A 145 9.97 12.98 12.28
N ILE A 146 9.82 12.49 11.06
CA ILE A 146 9.63 13.33 9.89
C ILE A 146 8.20 13.89 9.89
N PRO A 147 7.96 15.04 9.23
CA PRO A 147 6.62 15.59 9.10
C PRO A 147 5.60 14.56 8.57
N ASN A 148 4.37 14.67 9.06
CA ASN A 148 3.27 13.86 8.56
C ASN A 148 2.97 14.19 7.09
N ALA A 149 2.58 13.20 6.29
CA ALA A 149 2.20 13.42 4.89
C ALA A 149 0.72 13.09 4.69
N LEU A 150 0.12 13.59 3.61
CA LEU A 150 -1.25 13.28 3.23
C LEU A 150 -1.29 12.49 1.93
N VAL A 151 -2.14 11.48 1.87
CA VAL A 151 -2.71 11.00 0.61
C VAL A 151 -4.18 11.46 0.57
N ILE A 152 -4.63 12.00 -0.54
CA ILE A 152 -5.97 12.56 -0.69
C ILE A 152 -6.68 11.83 -1.82
N THR A 153 -7.89 11.37 -1.56
CA THR A 153 -8.75 10.73 -2.55
C THR A 153 -10.15 11.34 -2.52
N ASP A 154 -10.91 11.07 -3.57
CA ASP A 154 -12.33 11.42 -3.62
C ASP A 154 -13.15 10.69 -2.54
N SER A 155 -14.23 11.32 -2.06
CA SER A 155 -15.18 10.78 -1.07
C SER A 155 -16.05 9.64 -1.58
N ASP A 156 -16.05 9.37 -2.88
CA ASP A 156 -16.82 8.26 -3.46
C ASP A 156 -16.04 6.94 -3.45
N ARG A 157 -14.73 6.96 -3.14
CA ARG A 157 -13.87 5.77 -3.14
C ARG A 157 -13.86 5.04 -1.81
N ASP A 158 -14.17 3.75 -1.78
CA ASP A 158 -14.12 2.98 -0.52
C ASP A 158 -12.87 3.24 0.33
N ALA A 159 -13.10 3.38 1.65
CA ALA A 159 -12.02 3.49 2.60
C ALA A 159 -11.15 2.21 2.56
N LEU A 160 -9.87 2.33 2.92
CA LEU A 160 -8.98 1.17 2.95
C LEU A 160 -9.46 0.17 4.00
N ALA A 161 -9.97 -0.96 3.52
CA ALA A 161 -10.39 -2.07 4.36
C ALA A 161 -9.32 -3.16 4.47
N SER A 162 -8.36 -3.19 3.55
CA SER A 162 -7.35 -4.25 3.44
C SER A 162 -5.95 -3.78 3.85
N PRO A 163 -5.14 -4.66 4.50
CA PRO A 163 -3.72 -4.41 4.74
C PRO A 163 -2.81 -4.60 3.52
N ALA A 164 -3.37 -4.91 2.35
CA ALA A 164 -2.62 -5.13 1.12
C ALA A 164 -1.73 -3.93 0.76
N THR A 165 -0.42 -4.18 0.74
CA THR A 165 0.59 -3.18 0.43
C THR A 165 1.36 -3.61 -0.81
N GLU A 166 1.42 -2.72 -1.79
CA GLU A 166 2.18 -2.87 -3.02
C GLU A 166 3.63 -2.44 -2.84
N SER A 167 4.54 -3.24 -3.38
CA SER A 167 5.98 -2.99 -3.55
C SER A 167 6.43 -3.63 -4.87
N ARG A 168 7.73 -3.94 -5.03
CA ARG A 168 8.30 -4.53 -6.24
C ARG A 168 9.15 -5.75 -5.93
N MET A 169 9.08 -6.77 -6.75
CA MET A 169 9.93 -7.95 -6.59
C MET A 169 11.38 -7.63 -7.01
N LEU A 170 12.19 -7.20 -6.04
CA LEU A 170 13.59 -6.83 -6.22
C LEU A 170 14.52 -7.66 -5.31
N PRO A 171 15.78 -7.86 -5.70
CA PRO A 171 16.78 -8.40 -4.79
C PRO A 171 16.90 -7.54 -3.54
N LYS A 172 17.03 -8.17 -2.38
CA LYS A 172 17.11 -7.50 -1.07
C LYS A 172 15.86 -6.69 -0.68
N ASN A 173 14.74 -6.82 -1.40
CA ASN A 173 13.49 -6.24 -0.96
C ASN A 173 13.06 -6.87 0.37
N ARG A 174 12.72 -6.03 1.36
CA ARG A 174 12.30 -6.42 2.71
C ARG A 174 10.80 -6.69 2.84
N MET A 175 10.06 -6.60 1.73
CA MET A 175 8.61 -6.68 1.71
C MET A 175 8.07 -8.08 1.42
N ARG A 176 8.75 -9.16 1.86
CA ARG A 176 8.11 -10.49 1.86
C ARG A 176 6.87 -10.50 2.77
N VAL A 177 6.93 -9.71 3.84
CA VAL A 177 5.81 -9.26 4.65
C VAL A 177 6.02 -7.78 4.97
N VAL A 178 4.94 -7.02 5.12
CA VAL A 178 5.00 -5.56 5.34
C VAL A 178 5.49 -5.26 6.75
N GLY A 179 6.36 -4.25 6.87
CA GLY A 179 6.92 -3.81 8.16
C GLY A 179 7.81 -4.84 8.86
N GLY A 180 8.07 -5.99 8.24
CA GLY A 180 8.98 -7.00 8.73
C GLY A 180 10.40 -6.82 8.18
N ASN A 181 11.37 -7.45 8.84
CA ASN A 181 12.74 -7.57 8.33
C ASN A 181 12.92 -8.82 7.45
N PHE A 182 11.94 -9.11 6.57
CA PHE A 182 11.90 -10.35 5.79
C PHE A 182 12.37 -10.10 4.37
N VAL A 183 13.58 -10.53 4.07
CA VAL A 183 14.34 -10.05 2.91
C VAL A 183 14.38 -11.10 1.81
N PHE A 184 13.88 -10.78 0.62
CA PHE A 184 14.08 -11.62 -0.56
C PHE A 184 15.56 -11.68 -0.95
N GLY A 185 16.09 -12.90 -1.03
CA GLY A 185 17.44 -13.18 -1.51
C GLY A 185 17.43 -13.62 -2.97
N GLU A 186 16.69 -14.68 -3.28
CA GLU A 186 16.65 -15.31 -4.61
C GLU A 186 15.20 -15.52 -5.05
N PHE A 187 14.98 -15.45 -6.35
CA PHE A 187 13.69 -15.75 -6.98
C PHE A 187 13.88 -15.96 -8.49
N PRO A 188 12.97 -16.67 -9.17
CA PRO A 188 13.07 -16.87 -10.60
C PRO A 188 13.01 -15.55 -11.38
N ALA A 189 13.76 -15.47 -12.47
CA ALA A 189 13.87 -14.25 -13.28
C ALA A 189 12.52 -13.73 -13.79
N PHE A 190 11.54 -14.61 -14.03
CA PHE A 190 10.20 -14.21 -14.49
C PHE A 190 9.40 -13.41 -13.46
N LEU A 191 9.83 -13.38 -12.19
CA LEU A 191 9.21 -12.55 -11.15
C LEU A 191 9.86 -11.17 -11.00
N LYS A 192 11.04 -10.95 -11.57
CA LYS A 192 11.85 -9.75 -11.35
C LYS A 192 11.12 -8.48 -11.80
N ASP A 193 11.22 -7.42 -10.99
CA ASP A 193 10.68 -6.07 -11.23
C ASP A 193 9.14 -5.98 -11.28
N LEU A 194 8.44 -7.11 -11.16
CA LEU A 194 6.99 -7.16 -11.13
C LEU A 194 6.43 -6.58 -9.81
N PRO A 195 5.21 -5.98 -9.83
CA PRO A 195 4.50 -5.58 -8.62
C PRO A 195 4.36 -6.74 -7.64
N LEU A 196 4.55 -6.46 -6.36
CA LEU A 196 4.47 -7.42 -5.25
C LEU A 196 3.47 -6.89 -4.22
N ILE A 197 2.41 -7.64 -3.96
CA ILE A 197 1.49 -7.42 -2.87
C ILE A 197 1.88 -8.30 -1.68
N SER A 198 1.94 -7.70 -0.50
CA SER A 198 2.12 -8.42 0.76
C SER A 198 1.36 -7.73 1.87
N VAL A 199 1.27 -8.38 3.03
CA VAL A 199 0.62 -7.86 4.24
C VAL A 199 1.54 -8.06 5.46
N PRO A 200 1.29 -7.39 6.60
CA PRO A 200 2.05 -7.61 7.82
C PRO A 200 2.00 -9.07 8.30
N ARG A 201 3.09 -9.55 8.93
CA ARG A 201 3.17 -10.94 9.42
C ARG A 201 2.05 -11.29 10.42
N GLY A 202 1.66 -10.36 11.29
CA GLY A 202 0.84 -10.65 12.45
C GLY A 202 1.54 -11.54 13.48
N ALA A 203 0.78 -12.19 14.36
CA ALA A 203 1.33 -13.02 15.42
C ALA A 203 1.82 -14.38 14.90
N SER A 204 3.00 -14.82 15.32
CA SER A 204 3.63 -16.06 14.82
C SER A 204 2.86 -17.34 15.17
N ASN A 205 2.11 -17.30 16.29
CA ASN A 205 1.27 -18.38 16.80
C ASN A 205 -0.13 -18.41 16.17
N ARG A 206 -0.40 -17.59 15.16
CA ARG A 206 -1.64 -17.60 14.36
C ARG A 206 -1.33 -17.80 12.87
N PRO A 207 -2.28 -18.38 12.10
CA PRO A 207 -2.19 -18.43 10.65
C PRO A 207 -1.79 -17.09 10.03
N GLY A 208 -1.02 -17.13 8.95
CA GLY A 208 -0.75 -15.94 8.15
C GLY A 208 -2.07 -15.40 7.60
N ALA A 209 -2.35 -14.11 7.81
CA ALA A 209 -3.63 -13.51 7.44
C ALA A 209 -3.93 -13.64 5.94
N GLY A 210 -5.19 -13.95 5.61
CA GLY A 210 -5.75 -13.71 4.28
C GLY A 210 -6.07 -12.23 4.09
N TYR A 211 -6.24 -11.81 2.85
CA TYR A 211 -6.50 -10.41 2.50
C TYR A 211 -7.05 -10.31 1.07
N SER A 212 -7.57 -9.14 0.73
CA SER A 212 -8.03 -8.83 -0.62
C SER A 212 -7.38 -7.57 -1.19
N PHE A 213 -7.41 -7.42 -2.50
CA PHE A 213 -7.01 -6.18 -3.19
C PHE A 213 -7.69 -6.11 -4.56
N VAL A 214 -7.76 -4.91 -5.14
CA VAL A 214 -8.40 -4.70 -6.45
C VAL A 214 -7.37 -4.73 -7.58
N LEU A 215 -7.56 -5.64 -8.55
CA LEU A 215 -6.85 -5.61 -9.82
C LEU A 215 -7.52 -4.64 -10.79
N LYS A 216 -6.76 -3.64 -11.24
CA LYS A 216 -7.26 -2.65 -12.22
C LYS A 216 -7.43 -3.21 -13.63
N LYS A 217 -6.72 -4.29 -13.96
CA LYS A 217 -6.79 -4.97 -15.26
C LYS A 217 -6.44 -6.46 -15.12
N PRO A 218 -6.81 -7.30 -16.11
CA PRO A 218 -6.49 -8.73 -16.08
C PRO A 218 -4.99 -8.98 -15.87
N ALA A 219 -4.68 -10.03 -15.13
CA ALA A 219 -3.31 -10.37 -14.78
C ALA A 219 -3.14 -11.87 -14.53
N LYS A 220 -1.92 -12.35 -14.78
CA LYS A 220 -1.44 -13.61 -14.19
C LYS A 220 -0.87 -13.29 -12.81
N LEU A 221 -1.42 -13.91 -11.78
CA LEU A 221 -0.90 -13.79 -10.42
C LEU A 221 0.01 -14.96 -10.10
N TYR A 222 1.06 -14.69 -9.33
CA TYR A 222 1.93 -15.69 -8.73
C TYR A 222 1.83 -15.62 -7.21
N LEU A 223 1.24 -16.63 -6.60
CA LEU A 223 1.13 -16.79 -5.15
C LEU A 223 2.42 -17.39 -4.60
N LEU A 224 3.04 -16.70 -3.64
CA LEU A 224 4.22 -17.14 -2.92
C LEU A 224 3.76 -17.72 -1.57
N VAL A 225 3.81 -19.05 -1.48
CA VAL A 225 3.36 -19.82 -0.32
C VAL A 225 4.58 -20.36 0.42
N GLN A 226 4.80 -19.95 1.67
CA GLN A 226 5.94 -20.43 2.45
C GLN A 226 5.88 -21.96 2.59
N ASP A 227 7.02 -22.62 2.39
CA ASP A 227 7.22 -24.05 2.61
C ASP A 227 7.29 -24.36 4.12
N ARG A 228 6.17 -24.20 4.83
CA ARG A 228 6.05 -24.51 6.26
C ARG A 228 4.81 -25.34 6.50
N GLY A 229 4.98 -26.51 7.12
CA GLY A 229 3.89 -27.44 7.35
C GLY A 229 3.27 -27.89 6.03
N THR A 230 1.95 -28.07 6.02
CA THR A 230 1.18 -28.52 4.86
C THR A 230 0.07 -27.52 4.55
N PRO A 231 0.39 -26.32 4.02
CA PRO A 231 -0.61 -25.29 3.81
C PRO A 231 -1.62 -25.70 2.74
N ALA A 232 -2.88 -25.31 2.93
CA ALA A 232 -3.91 -25.49 1.92
C ALA A 232 -3.61 -24.58 0.71
N ILE A 233 -3.60 -25.18 -0.49
CA ILE A 233 -3.49 -24.45 -1.75
C ILE A 233 -4.91 -24.32 -2.34
N PRO A 234 -5.39 -23.11 -2.65
CA PRO A 234 -6.74 -22.97 -3.17
C PRO A 234 -6.90 -23.59 -4.55
N GLU A 235 -8.14 -23.91 -4.88
CA GLU A 235 -8.50 -24.49 -6.17
C GLU A 235 -8.15 -23.57 -7.35
N GLY A 236 -7.69 -24.18 -8.44
CA GLY A 236 -7.33 -23.51 -9.68
C GLY A 236 -5.97 -22.82 -9.67
N TRP A 237 -5.18 -22.93 -8.60
CA TRP A 237 -3.79 -22.51 -8.58
C TRP A 237 -2.88 -23.63 -9.11
N ARG A 238 -2.09 -23.34 -10.14
CA ARG A 238 -1.15 -24.28 -10.74
C ARG A 238 0.25 -24.06 -10.16
N LYS A 239 0.89 -25.13 -9.67
CA LYS A 239 2.29 -25.04 -9.20
C LYS A 239 3.22 -24.69 -10.35
N GLU A 240 4.11 -23.74 -10.14
CA GLU A 240 5.15 -23.34 -11.08
C GLU A 240 6.50 -23.93 -10.68
N GLU A 241 7.43 -23.99 -11.63
CA GLU A 241 8.81 -24.38 -11.35
C GLU A 241 9.57 -23.26 -10.62
N GLY A 242 10.50 -23.68 -9.76
CA GLY A 242 11.32 -22.78 -8.96
C GLY A 242 10.71 -22.40 -7.61
N LYS A 243 11.47 -21.62 -6.85
CA LYS A 243 11.12 -21.13 -5.52
C LYS A 243 11.65 -19.73 -5.32
N THR A 244 10.99 -18.97 -4.46
CA THR A 244 11.63 -17.79 -3.87
C THR A 244 12.38 -18.21 -2.62
N VAL A 245 13.41 -17.45 -2.27
CA VAL A 245 14.18 -17.62 -1.05
C VAL A 245 14.24 -16.29 -0.34
N TRP A 246 13.94 -16.29 0.95
CA TRP A 246 13.97 -15.10 1.78
C TRP A 246 14.53 -15.41 3.16
N SER A 247 14.99 -14.38 3.86
CA SER A 247 15.56 -14.50 5.20
C SER A 247 14.84 -13.64 6.22
N ALA A 248 14.85 -14.10 7.47
CA ALA A 248 14.53 -13.29 8.64
C ALA A 248 15.69 -13.41 9.63
N GLY A 249 16.52 -12.37 9.72
CA GLY A 249 17.81 -12.46 10.38
C GLY A 249 18.74 -13.45 9.64
N SER A 250 19.34 -14.38 10.37
CA SER A 250 20.19 -15.44 9.82
C SER A 250 19.41 -16.64 9.27
N ALA A 251 18.13 -16.77 9.59
CA ALA A 251 17.31 -17.88 9.14
C ALA A 251 16.88 -17.70 7.68
N ARG A 252 16.93 -18.78 6.90
CA ARG A 252 16.59 -18.82 5.48
C ARG A 252 15.37 -19.70 5.26
N PHE A 253 14.44 -19.24 4.43
CA PHE A 253 13.15 -19.86 4.16
C PHE A 253 12.84 -19.82 2.67
N THR A 254 11.95 -20.69 2.23
CA THR A 254 11.54 -20.77 0.82
C THR A 254 10.04 -20.63 0.66
N ASP A 255 9.61 -20.08 -0.47
CA ASP A 255 8.22 -20.19 -0.91
C ASP A 255 8.12 -21.06 -2.18
N SER A 256 7.15 -21.96 -2.19
CA SER A 256 6.64 -22.55 -3.42
C SER A 256 5.81 -21.51 -4.19
N ILE A 257 5.91 -21.55 -5.52
CA ILE A 257 5.24 -20.59 -6.40
C ILE A 257 4.05 -21.29 -7.07
N TYR A 258 2.89 -20.64 -7.03
CA TYR A 258 1.70 -21.08 -7.74
C TYR A 258 1.18 -19.95 -8.62
N SER A 259 0.48 -20.24 -9.71
CA SER A 259 -0.10 -19.21 -10.55
C SER A 259 -1.55 -19.46 -10.93
N LYS A 260 -2.26 -18.36 -11.22
CA LYS A 260 -3.65 -18.37 -11.68
C LYS A 260 -3.93 -17.07 -12.45
N GLN A 261 -4.78 -17.16 -13.47
CA GLN A 261 -5.23 -16.01 -14.25
C GLN A 261 -6.42 -15.36 -13.54
N PHE A 262 -6.46 -14.03 -13.49
CA PHE A 262 -7.54 -13.26 -12.91
C PHE A 262 -8.02 -12.17 -13.87
N PRO A 263 -9.34 -11.93 -13.96
CA PRO A 263 -9.87 -10.72 -14.58
C PRO A 263 -9.53 -9.49 -13.71
N ALA A 264 -9.87 -8.30 -14.21
CA ALA A 264 -9.95 -7.12 -13.34
C ALA A 264 -11.02 -7.33 -12.25
N GLY A 265 -10.85 -6.67 -11.10
CA GLY A 265 -11.76 -6.75 -9.96
C GLY A 265 -11.07 -7.22 -8.67
N THR A 266 -11.86 -7.52 -7.66
CA THR A 266 -11.36 -7.95 -6.34
C THR A 266 -10.74 -9.34 -6.41
N VAL A 267 -9.56 -9.48 -5.83
CA VAL A 267 -8.84 -10.74 -5.66
C VAL A 267 -8.78 -11.07 -4.18
N GLU A 268 -9.25 -12.26 -3.82
CA GLU A 268 -9.16 -12.82 -2.47
C GLU A 268 -7.95 -13.74 -2.37
N ILE A 269 -7.06 -13.47 -1.40
CA ILE A 269 -5.89 -14.27 -1.10
C ILE A 269 -6.12 -15.01 0.21
N PRO A 270 -6.00 -16.36 0.22
CA PRO A 270 -6.26 -17.16 1.41
C PRO A 270 -5.22 -16.89 2.50
N ALA A 271 -5.62 -17.21 3.73
CA ALA A 271 -4.69 -17.34 4.84
C ALA A 271 -3.66 -18.46 4.58
N HIS A 272 -2.50 -18.38 5.24
CA HIS A 272 -1.53 -19.49 5.30
C HIS A 272 -1.70 -20.23 6.63
N ASP A 273 -2.18 -21.46 6.55
CA ASP A 273 -2.53 -22.33 7.68
C ASP A 273 -1.46 -23.39 7.99
N GLY A 274 -0.41 -23.48 7.18
CA GLY A 274 0.68 -24.43 7.40
C GLY A 274 1.46 -24.14 8.68
N LYS A 275 1.56 -25.14 9.56
CA LYS A 275 2.18 -25.04 10.89
C LYS A 275 3.34 -26.01 11.02
N GLN A 276 4.43 -25.58 11.65
CA GLN A 276 5.54 -26.44 12.06
C GLN A 276 6.03 -26.00 13.45
N GLY A 277 6.02 -26.94 14.40
CA GLY A 277 6.23 -26.61 15.82
C GLY A 277 5.19 -25.59 16.31
N ASN A 278 5.65 -24.55 16.99
CA ASN A 278 4.78 -23.51 17.57
C ASN A 278 4.51 -22.33 16.63
N SER A 279 4.92 -22.40 15.37
CA SER A 279 4.78 -21.27 14.43
C SER A 279 4.07 -21.66 13.15
N PHE A 280 3.14 -20.79 12.73
CA PHE A 280 2.49 -20.85 11.43
C PHE A 280 3.34 -20.16 10.36
N GLY A 281 3.03 -20.44 9.10
CA GLY A 281 3.61 -19.76 7.96
C GLY A 281 3.29 -18.28 7.95
N VAL A 282 4.09 -17.53 7.21
CA VAL A 282 3.82 -16.12 6.94
C VAL A 282 2.66 -15.99 5.94
N PRO A 283 1.93 -14.86 5.93
CA PRO A 283 0.92 -14.58 4.92
C PRO A 283 1.44 -14.82 3.49
N ASN A 284 0.58 -15.31 2.62
CA ASN A 284 0.93 -15.50 1.22
C ASN A 284 1.20 -14.13 0.58
N ALA A 285 2.29 -14.01 -0.20
CA ALA A 285 2.54 -12.81 -1.00
C ALA A 285 2.11 -13.07 -2.45
N VAL A 286 1.81 -12.01 -3.20
CA VAL A 286 1.38 -12.12 -4.60
C VAL A 286 2.26 -11.27 -5.49
N VAL A 287 2.84 -11.87 -6.52
CA VAL A 287 3.51 -11.13 -7.60
C VAL A 287 2.56 -11.02 -8.79
N ILE A 288 2.38 -9.83 -9.32
CA ILE A 288 1.40 -9.54 -10.37
C ILE A 288 2.12 -9.40 -11.71
N ARG A 289 1.71 -10.19 -12.71
CA ARG A 289 2.07 -9.94 -14.11
C ARG A 289 0.81 -9.53 -14.86
N TYR A 290 0.64 -8.22 -15.03
CA TYR A 290 -0.45 -7.72 -15.85
C TYR A 290 -0.36 -8.22 -17.29
N GLN A 291 -1.53 -8.44 -17.87
CA GLN A 291 -1.70 -8.67 -19.31
C GLN A 291 -1.66 -7.32 -20.05
#